data_AF-A0A7V3AU37-F1
#
_entry.id   AF-A0A7V3AU37-F1
#
_cell.length_a   1.000
_cell.length_b   1.000
_cell.length_c   1.000
_cell.angle_alpha   90.00
_cell.angle_beta   90.00
_cell.angle_gamma   90.00
#
_symmetry.space_group_name_H-M   'P 1'
#
loop_
_entity.id
_entity.type
_entity.pdbx_description
1 polymer ?
#
loop_
_entity_poly.entity_id
_entity_poly.type
_entity_poly.pdbx_seq_one_letter_code
_entity_poly.pdbx_strand_id
1 'polypeptide(L)' 'MFEKKSVVVDGKIITANGPGAAEEFGRAIVEVLTKEK' A
#
# COMPACT_ATOMS: atom_id res chain seq x y z
N MET A 1 12.86 11.95 -3.23
CA MET A 1 12.09 11.84 -4.50
C MET A 1 10.63 11.66 -4.11
N PHE A 2 9.71 12.41 -4.72
CA PHE A 2 8.27 12.17 -4.55
C PHE A 2 7.84 11.11 -5.57
N GLU A 3 7.33 9.97 -5.09
CA GLU A 3 6.69 9.00 -5.97
C GLU A 3 5.25 9.45 -6.28
N LYS A 4 4.87 9.34 -7.56
CA LYS A 4 3.51 9.71 -8.03
C LYS A 4 2.48 8.61 -7.77
N LYS A 5 2.88 7.48 -7.18
CA LYS A 5 2.00 6.35 -6.85
C LYS A 5 1.20 6.66 -5.59
N SER A 6 -0.06 6.23 -5.57
CA SER A 6 -0.96 6.43 -4.43
C SER A 6 -0.59 5.55 -3.24
N VAL A 7 0.05 4.39 -3.48
CA VAL A 7 0.54 3.45 -2.46
C VAL A 7 1.93 2.91 -2.84
N VAL A 8 2.82 2.78 -1.86
CA VAL A 8 4.15 2.15 -2.00
C VAL A 8 4.31 1.06 -0.94
N VAL A 9 4.73 -0.14 -1.38
CA VAL A 9 5.05 -1.28 -0.51
C VAL A 9 6.55 -1.52 -0.54
N ASP A 10 7.19 -1.47 0.62
CA ASP A 10 8.60 -1.79 0.82
C ASP A 10 8.74 -2.83 1.95
N GLY A 11 8.88 -4.10 1.54
CA GLY A 11 8.85 -5.24 2.46
C GLY A 11 7.52 -5.31 3.23
N LYS A 12 7.57 -5.00 4.53
CA LYS A 12 6.40 -4.96 5.43
C LYS A 12 5.88 -3.55 5.69
N ILE A 13 6.54 -2.53 5.14
CA ILE A 13 6.15 -1.13 5.29
C ILE A 13 5.28 -0.76 4.10
N ILE A 14 4.08 -0.23 4.39
CA ILE A 14 3.15 0.26 3.37
C ILE A 14 2.90 1.73 3.66
N THR A 15 3.04 2.59 2.65
CA THR A 15 2.78 4.04 2.75
C THR A 15 1.78 4.47 1.68
N ALA A 16 0.98 5.49 1.97
CA ALA A 16 -0.06 5.99 1.07
C ALA A 16 -0.14 7.52 1.08
N ASN A 17 -0.50 8.14 -0.05
CA ASN A 17 -0.48 9.58 -0.24
C ASN A 17 -1.81 10.28 0.12
N GLY A 18 -2.40 9.91 1.26
CA GLY A 18 -3.57 10.59 1.83
C GLY A 18 -4.93 9.92 1.53
N PRO A 19 -6.06 10.62 1.78
CA PRO A 19 -7.38 10.01 1.81
C PRO A 19 -7.82 9.35 0.50
N GLY A 20 -7.39 9.88 -0.65
CA GLY A 20 -7.73 9.33 -1.97
C GLY A 20 -7.14 7.95 -2.25
N ALA A 21 -6.12 7.54 -1.50
CA ALA A 21 -5.47 6.24 -1.62
C ALA A 21 -5.99 5.19 -0.62
N ALA A 22 -7.00 5.53 0.20
CA ALA A 22 -7.43 4.67 1.32
C ALA A 22 -7.88 3.27 0.87
N GLU A 23 -8.61 3.16 -0.23
CA GLU A 23 -9.05 1.85 -0.76
C GLU A 23 -7.87 1.02 -1.26
N GLU A 24 -6.99 1.62 -2.06
CA GLU A 24 -5.78 0.96 -2.59
C GLU A 24 -4.86 0.52 -1.44
N PHE A 25 -4.71 1.35 -0.40
CA PHE A 25 -3.92 1.05 0.78
C PHE A 25 -4.46 -0.15 1.55
N GLY A 26 -5.78 -0.22 1.74
CA GLY A 26 -6.44 -1.38 2.36
C GLY A 26 -6.22 -2.67 1.56
N ARG A 27 -6.31 -2.61 0.23
CA ARG A 27 -6.03 -3.76 -0.64
C ARG A 27 -4.58 -4.22 -0.53
N ALA A 28 -3.62 -3.29 -0.51
CA ALA A 28 -2.20 -3.60 -0.34
C ALA A 28 -1.91 -4.30 1.00
N ILE A 29 -2.56 -3.87 2.09
CA ILE A 29 -2.45 -4.55 3.40
C ILE A 29 -2.94 -5.99 3.31
N VAL A 30 -4.13 -6.20 2.74
CA VAL A 30 -4.70 -7.55 2.60
C VAL A 30 -3.76 -8.42 1.79
N GLU A 31 -3.29 -7.93 0.65
CA GLU A 31 -2.37 -8.67 -0.22
C GLU A 31 -1.10 -9.09 0.54
N VAL A 32 -0.44 -8.18 1.26
CA VAL A 32 0.76 -8.49 2.06
C VAL A 32 0.47 -9.53 3.14
N LEU A 33 -0.70 -9.47 3.79
CA LEU A 33 -1.06 -10.39 4.87
C LEU A 33 -1.52 -11.77 4.37
N THR A 34 -1.96 -11.89 3.12
CA THR A 34 -2.56 -13.12 2.59
C THR A 34 -1.75 -13.81 1.49
N LYS A 35 -0.67 -13.19 0.98
CA LYS A 35 0.13 -13.73 -0.14
C LYS A 35 0.86 -15.05 0.14
N GLU A 36 0.99 -15.47 1.40
CA GLU A 36 1.66 -16.72 1.79
C GLU A 36 0.68 -17.88 2.07
N LYS A 37 -0.32 -18.09 1.22
CA LYS A 37 -1.14 -19.31 1.22
C LYS A 37 -0.99 -20.11 -0.06
#